data_AF-A0A0V0JBD9-F1
#
_entry.id   AF-A0A0V0JBD9-F1
#
_cell.length_a   1.000
_cell.length_b   1.000
_cell.length_c   1.000
_cell.angle_alpha   90.00
_cell.angle_beta   90.00
_cell.angle_gamma   90.00
#
_symmetry.space_group_name_H-M   'P 1'
#
loop_
_entity.id
_entity.type
_entity.pdbx_description
1 polymer ?
#
loop_
_entity_poly.entity_id
_entity_poly.type
_entity_poly.pdbx_seq_one_letter_code
_entity_poly.pdbx_strand_id
1 'polypeptide(L)'
;MEAEEDILFETFSHKSGKSYYCLQANGQRYYLDSAGTSQWQPFPAEWLQDGQFIPEKPSVDSKIQRNEVSPYTLTENDGVEFIEIPGKGKVQAQLFENRVRVYCFFDPEEETWIKLPLKWELHSAAVKAIVQLVQDVCPDWRDEADILALLRACNYNVDECVNAYHCTTGRNAQSSSASRERKKKRDSPRPGSVKKEEIDETGRLKEMSEKVEAMMERISELERELAAEKTAHERVMKQLENERKKSEKRQKTVPQSKRAEKVLLAFGDIRKINQDMQEILKPAPTLFTQQMNSITEVLGRYQRSGNSNLARLNEIKALYRQEVEQRRQLYNTLIELRGNIRVFCRVRPSFEPGASFDMFEALDENSLAAKLPNSTQR
;
A
#
# COMPACT_ATOMS: atom_id res chain seq x y z
N MET A 1 -12.18 1.15 -36.72
CA MET A 1 -11.00 0.28 -36.65
C MET A 1 -9.91 1.17 -36.05
N GLU A 2 -9.98 1.37 -34.74
CA GLU A 2 -9.03 2.21 -34.01
C GLU A 2 -7.84 1.32 -33.69
N ALA A 3 -6.67 1.66 -34.24
CA ALA A 3 -5.44 0.93 -33.96
C ALA A 3 -5.10 1.11 -32.48
N GLU A 4 -4.93 0.00 -31.75
CA GLU A 4 -4.42 0.03 -30.39
C GLU A 4 -3.09 0.80 -30.38
N GLU A 5 -3.05 1.88 -29.61
CA GLU A 5 -1.84 2.69 -29.42
C GLU A 5 -0.85 1.89 -28.58
N ASP A 6 -0.06 1.03 -29.23
CA ASP A 6 1.02 0.29 -28.59
C ASP A 6 2.14 1.25 -28.20
N ILE A 7 2.17 1.60 -26.92
CA ILE A 7 3.26 2.35 -26.29
C ILE A 7 4.36 1.34 -25.91
N LEU A 8 5.50 1.41 -26.61
CA LEU A 8 6.65 0.52 -26.39
C LEU A 8 7.76 1.27 -25.64
N PHE A 9 8.25 0.68 -24.54
CA PHE A 9 9.42 1.18 -23.82
C PHE A 9 10.66 0.38 -24.25
N GLU A 10 11.75 1.07 -24.55
CA GLU A 10 13.00 0.46 -25.01
C GLU A 10 14.19 1.18 -24.37
N THR A 11 15.34 0.51 -24.26
CA THR A 11 16.60 1.15 -23.84
C THR A 11 17.54 1.26 -25.03
N PHE A 12 18.01 2.49 -25.32
CA PHE A 12 18.99 2.75 -26.37
C PHE A 12 20.40 2.88 -25.78
N SER A 13 21.34 2.08 -26.28
CA SER A 13 22.74 2.13 -25.88
C SER A 13 23.57 2.86 -26.94
N HIS A 14 24.14 4.00 -26.58
CA HIS A 14 24.98 4.83 -27.46
C HIS A 14 26.46 4.41 -27.37
N LYS A 15 27.22 4.56 -28.46
CA LYS A 15 28.68 4.24 -28.54
C LYS A 15 29.54 4.99 -27.52
N SER A 16 29.05 6.11 -26.98
CA SER A 16 29.71 6.83 -25.89
C SER A 16 29.63 6.14 -24.52
N GLY A 17 28.97 4.97 -24.43
CA GLY A 17 28.76 4.23 -23.18
C GLY A 17 27.56 4.73 -22.36
N LYS A 18 26.78 5.68 -22.90
CA LYS A 18 25.55 6.19 -22.26
C LYS A 18 24.33 5.40 -22.73
N SER A 19 23.45 5.05 -21.79
CA SER A 19 22.15 4.43 -22.06
C SER A 19 21.01 5.42 -21.83
N TYR A 20 20.04 5.44 -22.74
CA TYR A 20 18.87 6.32 -22.68
C TYR A 20 17.58 5.50 -22.68
N TYR A 21 16.66 5.84 -21.76
CA TYR A 21 15.31 5.29 -21.77
C TYR A 21 14.52 5.91 -22.90
N CYS A 22 13.92 5.07 -23.74
CA CYS A 22 13.21 5.47 -24.93
C CYS A 22 11.76 4.99 -24.89
N LEU A 23 10.89 5.76 -25.53
CA LEU A 23 9.47 5.50 -25.66
C LEU A 23 9.09 5.63 -27.13
N GLN A 24 8.43 4.61 -27.68
CA GLN A 24 7.79 4.69 -28.98
C GLN A 24 6.28 4.81 -28.79
N ALA A 25 5.71 5.94 -29.21
CA ALA A 25 4.28 6.19 -29.19
C ALA A 25 3.89 6.84 -30.52
N ASN A 26 2.79 6.38 -31.13
CA ASN A 26 2.26 6.92 -32.39
C ASN A 26 3.28 6.94 -33.54
N GLY A 27 4.13 5.91 -33.62
CA GLY A 27 5.18 5.80 -34.64
C GLY A 27 6.36 6.77 -34.46
N GLN A 28 6.36 7.59 -33.40
CA GLN A 28 7.43 8.52 -33.07
C GLN A 28 8.16 8.07 -31.81
N ARG A 29 9.49 8.17 -31.85
CA ARG A 29 10.34 7.82 -30.71
C ARG A 29 10.73 9.05 -29.91
N TYR A 30 10.77 8.87 -28.60
CA TYR A 30 11.20 9.84 -27.62
C TYR A 30 12.27 9.21 -26.74
N TYR A 31 13.17 10.02 -26.19
CA TYR A 31 14.10 9.62 -25.15
C TYR A 31 13.93 10.51 -23.92
N LEU A 32 14.19 9.95 -22.74
CA LEU A 32 14.19 10.68 -21.49
C LEU A 32 15.57 11.33 -21.29
N ASP A 33 15.63 12.66 -21.39
CA ASP A 33 16.83 13.43 -21.08
C ASP A 33 17.01 13.52 -19.56
N SER A 34 17.62 12.49 -18.98
CA SER A 34 17.91 12.42 -17.53
C SER A 34 19.05 13.34 -17.09
N ALA A 35 19.82 13.91 -18.02
CA ALA A 35 20.99 14.72 -17.71
C ALA A 35 20.70 16.23 -17.72
N GLY A 36 19.70 16.69 -18.46
CA GLY A 36 19.34 18.11 -18.56
C GLY A 36 17.94 18.43 -18.04
N THR A 37 16.92 18.01 -18.79
CA THR A 37 15.55 18.53 -18.66
C THR A 37 14.60 17.62 -17.87
N SER A 38 14.94 16.34 -17.67
CA SER A 38 14.05 15.31 -17.11
C SER A 38 12.69 15.21 -17.83
N GLN A 39 12.65 15.58 -19.10
CA GLN A 39 11.47 15.55 -19.96
C GLN A 39 11.69 14.59 -21.13
N TRP A 40 10.58 14.12 -21.71
CA TRP A 40 10.61 13.35 -22.95
C TRP A 40 10.91 14.27 -24.13
N GLN A 41 12.00 13.99 -24.84
CA GLN A 41 12.43 14.72 -26.02
C GLN A 41 12.35 13.81 -27.25
N PRO A 42 12.07 14.34 -28.45
CA PRO A 42 12.07 13.53 -29.67
C PRO A 42 13.44 12.88 -29.89
N PHE A 43 13.44 11.61 -30.25
CA PHE A 43 14.66 10.83 -30.43
C PHE A 43 15.47 11.39 -31.62
N PRO A 44 16.74 11.78 -31.43
CA PRO A 44 17.56 12.32 -32.50
C PRO A 44 17.82 11.23 -33.56
N ALA A 45 17.43 11.48 -34.81
CA ALA A 45 17.61 10.52 -35.90
C ALA A 45 19.09 10.15 -36.13
N GLU A 46 19.99 11.09 -35.85
CA GLU A 46 21.45 10.91 -35.97
C GLU A 46 21.98 9.83 -35.02
N TRP A 47 21.34 9.63 -33.85
CA TRP A 47 21.76 8.62 -32.88
C TRP A 47 21.53 7.19 -33.37
N LEU A 48 20.64 6.96 -34.33
CA LEU A 48 20.40 5.63 -34.91
C LEU A 48 21.66 5.04 -35.56
N GLN A 49 22.60 5.86 -36.00
CA GLN A 49 23.87 5.43 -36.57
C GLN A 49 24.94 5.14 -35.50
N ASP A 50 24.72 5.64 -34.28
CA ASP A 50 25.69 5.68 -33.18
C ASP A 50 25.30 4.86 -31.96
N GLY A 51 24.38 3.91 -32.12
CA GLY A 51 24.05 2.95 -31.07
C GLY A 51 23.05 1.91 -31.53
N GLN A 52 22.52 1.16 -30.56
CA GLN A 52 21.53 0.11 -30.81
C GLN A 52 20.49 0.07 -29.70
N PHE A 53 19.26 -0.29 -30.07
CA PHE A 53 18.20 -0.59 -29.11
C PHE A 53 18.42 -1.98 -28.53
N ILE A 54 18.33 -2.07 -27.21
CA ILE A 54 18.39 -3.33 -26.47
C ILE A 54 16.95 -3.79 -26.31
N PRO A 55 16.52 -4.89 -26.97
CA PRO A 55 15.19 -5.43 -26.75
C PRO A 55 15.10 -5.95 -25.31
N GLU A 56 14.14 -5.43 -24.54
CA GLU A 56 13.87 -5.92 -23.19
C GLU A 56 13.45 -7.39 -23.28
N LYS A 57 14.25 -8.28 -22.70
CA LYS A 57 13.74 -9.58 -22.26
C LYS A 57 12.66 -9.30 -21.21
N PRO A 58 11.54 -10.05 -21.17
CA PRO A 58 10.53 -9.87 -20.14
C PRO A 58 11.10 -10.38 -18.80
N SER A 59 11.80 -9.51 -18.09
CA SER A 59 12.21 -9.72 -16.69
C SER A 59 11.54 -8.68 -15.82
N VAL A 60 10.51 -9.15 -15.13
CA VAL A 60 10.19 -8.90 -13.72
C VAL A 60 10.84 -7.66 -13.08
N ASP A 61 9.94 -6.76 -12.67
CA ASP A 61 10.01 -5.82 -11.55
C ASP A 61 11.13 -4.76 -11.53
N SER A 62 10.69 -3.50 -11.67
CA SER A 62 11.30 -2.35 -11.00
C SER A 62 10.27 -1.23 -10.81
N LYS A 63 9.63 -1.18 -9.64
CA LYS A 63 9.08 0.09 -9.11
C LYS A 63 9.50 0.28 -7.66
N ILE A 64 10.45 1.20 -7.48
CA ILE A 64 10.78 1.85 -6.22
C ILE A 64 9.75 2.96 -5.97
N GLN A 65 8.96 2.73 -4.92
CA GLN A 65 8.42 3.64 -3.90
C GLN A 65 8.12 5.12 -4.24
N ARG A 66 6.90 5.52 -3.86
CA ARG A 66 6.75 6.58 -2.84
C ARG A 66 5.52 6.30 -1.96
N ASN A 67 5.74 6.54 -0.66
CA ASN A 67 4.88 6.25 0.49
C ASN A 67 3.44 6.77 0.37
N GLU A 68 2.49 5.99 0.92
CA GLU A 68 1.62 6.40 2.03
C GLU A 68 0.96 5.16 2.64
N VAL A 69 0.94 5.12 3.98
CA VAL A 69 0.56 3.97 4.79
C VAL A 69 -0.97 3.78 4.77
N SER A 70 -1.44 2.56 4.49
CA SER A 70 -2.75 2.09 4.95
C SER A 70 -2.68 0.59 5.25
N PRO A 71 -3.23 0.15 6.40
CA PRO A 71 -3.08 -1.21 6.90
C PRO A 71 -4.07 -2.15 6.20
N TYR A 72 -3.62 -3.37 5.92
CA TYR A 72 -4.38 -4.48 5.31
C TYR A 72 -4.56 -4.41 3.79
N THR A 73 -3.57 -4.93 3.05
CA THR A 73 -3.78 -5.52 1.73
C THR A 73 -3.20 -6.92 1.70
N LEU A 74 -4.06 -7.88 2.04
CA LEU A 74 -3.89 -9.29 1.69
C LEU A 74 -4.60 -9.54 0.35
N THR A 75 -3.89 -9.40 -0.77
CA THR A 75 -4.24 -9.99 -2.07
C THR A 75 -2.90 -10.24 -2.78
N GLU A 76 -2.46 -11.45 -3.15
CA GLU A 76 -3.05 -12.36 -4.12
C GLU A 76 -2.34 -13.74 -4.12
N ASN A 77 -3.07 -14.77 -3.69
CA ASN A 77 -2.97 -16.20 -4.02
C ASN A 77 -3.63 -16.88 -2.83
N ASP A 78 -4.89 -17.31 -2.98
CA ASP A 78 -5.85 -17.66 -1.92
C ASP A 78 -5.38 -18.87 -1.08
N GLY A 79 -4.30 -18.73 -0.32
CA GLY A 79 -3.71 -19.69 0.60
C GLY A 79 -4.62 -20.13 1.74
N VAL A 80 -5.94 -20.11 1.56
CA VAL A 80 -6.95 -20.57 2.47
C VAL A 80 -6.93 -22.11 2.58
N GLU A 81 -6.34 -22.62 3.64
CA GLU A 81 -6.35 -23.98 4.19
C GLU A 81 -7.63 -24.27 4.99
N PHE A 82 -8.29 -25.41 4.78
CA PHE A 82 -9.41 -25.79 5.65
C PHE A 82 -8.94 -26.60 6.88
N ILE A 83 -8.78 -25.91 8.01
CA ILE A 83 -8.34 -26.45 9.31
C ILE A 83 -9.53 -27.05 10.06
N GLU A 84 -9.35 -28.25 10.62
CA GLU A 84 -10.38 -28.95 11.39
C GLU A 84 -10.21 -28.70 12.89
N ILE A 85 -11.15 -27.99 13.50
CA ILE A 85 -11.04 -27.50 14.88
C ILE A 85 -11.92 -28.36 15.80
N PRO A 86 -11.39 -28.93 16.90
CA PRO A 86 -12.18 -29.76 17.83
C PRO A 86 -13.45 -29.02 18.30
N GLY A 87 -14.63 -29.59 18.04
CA GLY A 87 -15.94 -29.03 18.41
C GLY A 87 -16.62 -28.13 17.36
N LYS A 88 -15.95 -27.78 16.24
CA LYS A 88 -16.51 -26.92 15.18
C LYS A 88 -16.41 -27.48 13.76
N GLY A 89 -15.60 -28.51 13.51
CA GLY A 89 -15.42 -29.07 12.16
C GLY A 89 -14.44 -28.27 11.31
N LYS A 90 -14.53 -28.41 9.98
CA LYS A 90 -13.55 -27.91 8.99
C LYS A 90 -13.79 -26.45 8.60
N VAL A 91 -12.76 -25.60 8.67
CA VAL A 91 -12.83 -24.12 8.53
C VAL A 91 -11.67 -23.58 7.68
N GLN A 92 -11.92 -22.71 6.71
CA GLN A 92 -10.90 -22.11 5.81
C GLN A 92 -10.00 -21.06 6.51
N ALA A 93 -8.67 -21.05 6.29
CA ALA A 93 -7.65 -20.23 6.95
C ALA A 93 -6.41 -19.99 6.05
N GLN A 94 -5.96 -18.73 5.85
CA GLN A 94 -4.90 -18.43 4.87
C GLN A 94 -3.54 -17.96 5.39
N LEU A 95 -2.43 -18.53 4.86
CA LEU A 95 -1.04 -18.15 5.15
C LEU A 95 -0.43 -17.27 4.03
N PHE A 96 0.31 -16.22 4.40
CA PHE A 96 1.00 -15.29 3.49
C PHE A 96 2.51 -15.17 3.82
N GLU A 97 3.35 -14.96 2.80
CA GLU A 97 4.82 -14.95 2.92
C GLU A 97 5.41 -13.52 2.88
N ASN A 98 6.30 -13.20 3.84
CA ASN A 98 6.95 -11.90 4.07
C ASN A 98 8.27 -11.75 3.28
N ARG A 99 8.51 -10.61 2.62
CA ARG A 99 9.82 -10.25 2.04
C ARG A 99 10.80 -9.82 3.14
N VAL A 100 11.50 -10.77 3.72
CA VAL A 100 12.58 -10.50 4.68
C VAL A 100 13.88 -10.18 3.93
N ARG A 101 14.49 -9.03 4.21
CA ARG A 101 15.84 -8.70 3.78
C ARG A 101 16.79 -9.71 4.41
N VAL A 102 17.66 -10.31 3.61
CA VAL A 102 18.60 -11.33 4.07
C VAL A 102 19.93 -11.12 3.37
N TYR A 103 21.02 -11.08 4.14
CA TYR A 103 22.37 -11.14 3.56
C TYR A 103 22.62 -12.53 2.97
N CYS A 104 23.14 -12.57 1.74
CA CYS A 104 23.54 -13.80 1.07
C CYS A 104 25.00 -13.69 0.60
N PHE A 105 25.72 -14.82 0.58
CA PHE A 105 27.00 -14.94 -0.10
C PHE A 105 26.81 -15.81 -1.35
N PHE A 106 27.61 -15.53 -2.37
CA PHE A 106 27.65 -16.35 -3.56
C PHE A 106 28.64 -17.49 -3.34
N ASP A 107 28.18 -18.73 -3.47
CA ASP A 107 29.03 -19.91 -3.47
C ASP A 107 29.43 -20.23 -4.92
N PRO A 108 30.71 -20.03 -5.30
CA PRO A 108 31.15 -20.29 -6.66
C PRO A 108 31.24 -21.79 -7.01
N GLU A 109 31.23 -22.69 -6.02
CA GLU A 109 31.23 -24.15 -6.27
C GLU A 109 29.82 -24.66 -6.62
N GLU A 110 28.80 -24.08 -5.99
CA GLU A 110 27.38 -24.44 -6.15
C GLU A 110 26.61 -23.47 -7.06
N GLU A 111 27.29 -22.44 -7.60
CA GLU A 111 26.74 -21.36 -8.43
C GLU A 111 25.45 -20.73 -7.87
N THR A 112 25.33 -20.63 -6.55
CA THR A 112 24.09 -20.25 -5.87
C THR A 112 24.29 -19.21 -4.77
N TRP A 113 23.22 -18.47 -4.48
CA TRP A 113 23.20 -17.49 -3.40
C TRP A 113 22.70 -18.13 -2.11
N ILE A 114 23.59 -18.27 -1.13
CA ILE A 114 23.31 -18.90 0.16
C ILE A 114 23.12 -17.83 1.23
N LYS A 115 22.06 -17.97 2.04
CA LYS A 115 21.79 -17.09 3.19
C LYS A 115 22.97 -17.11 4.17
N LEU A 116 23.46 -15.93 4.57
CA LEU A 116 24.53 -15.85 5.57
C LEU A 116 24.02 -16.44 6.90
N PRO A 117 24.82 -17.31 7.54
CA PRO A 117 24.65 -17.64 8.94
C PRO A 117 24.74 -16.37 9.80
N LEU A 118 23.94 -16.29 10.88
CA LEU A 118 23.90 -15.12 11.76
C LEU A 118 25.30 -14.71 12.26
N LYS A 119 26.13 -15.69 12.61
CA LYS A 119 27.51 -15.44 13.06
C LYS A 119 28.36 -14.74 12.01
N TRP A 120 28.16 -15.02 10.72
CA TRP A 120 28.91 -14.38 9.64
C TRP A 120 28.35 -12.99 9.34
N GLU A 121 27.03 -12.87 9.40
CA GLU A 121 26.31 -11.64 9.19
C GLU A 121 26.67 -10.56 10.23
N LEU A 122 26.91 -10.97 11.49
CA LEU A 122 27.45 -10.12 12.55
C LEU A 122 28.82 -9.51 12.21
N HIS A 123 29.57 -9.99 11.22
CA HIS A 123 30.84 -9.36 10.83
C HIS A 123 30.63 -8.11 9.94
N SER A 124 29.43 -7.91 9.40
CA SER A 124 29.09 -6.72 8.62
C SER A 124 29.02 -5.48 9.53
N ALA A 125 29.75 -4.43 9.16
CA ALA A 125 29.75 -3.17 9.90
C ALA A 125 28.34 -2.54 10.01
N ALA A 126 27.53 -2.68 8.96
CA ALA A 126 26.15 -2.19 8.96
C ALA A 126 25.27 -2.97 9.95
N VAL A 127 25.44 -4.29 10.01
CA VAL A 127 24.68 -5.15 10.93
C VAL A 127 25.08 -4.88 12.38
N LYS A 128 26.38 -4.75 12.65
CA LYS A 128 26.88 -4.38 13.99
C LYS A 128 26.29 -3.06 14.48
N ALA A 129 26.23 -2.04 13.62
CA ALA A 129 25.66 -0.75 13.99
C ALA A 129 24.17 -0.85 14.37
N ILE A 130 23.41 -1.68 13.67
CA ILE A 130 21.98 -1.89 13.95
C ILE A 130 21.79 -2.70 15.25
N VAL A 131 22.61 -3.73 15.47
CA VAL A 131 22.58 -4.52 16.71
C VAL A 131 22.94 -3.64 17.91
N GLN A 132 23.97 -2.78 17.79
CA GLN A 132 24.33 -1.81 18.82
C GLN A 132 23.19 -0.85 19.13
N LEU A 133 22.47 -0.35 18.12
CA LEU A 133 21.32 0.51 18.33
C LEU A 133 20.19 -0.18 19.12
N VAL A 134 19.96 -1.47 18.87
CA VAL A 134 19.01 -2.26 19.69
C VAL A 134 19.50 -2.41 21.12
N GLN A 135 20.80 -2.65 21.32
CA GLN A 135 21.40 -2.79 22.66
C GLN A 135 21.36 -1.48 23.46
N ASP A 136 21.52 -0.32 22.80
CA ASP A 136 21.41 0.99 23.43
C ASP A 136 19.99 1.23 23.98
N VAL A 137 18.96 0.73 23.28
CA VAL A 137 17.56 0.83 23.69
C VAL A 137 17.20 -0.24 24.73
N CYS A 138 17.74 -1.45 24.59
CA CYS A 138 17.50 -2.61 25.45
C CYS A 138 18.81 -3.13 26.07
N PRO A 139 19.39 -2.45 27.08
CA PRO A 139 20.69 -2.80 27.65
C PRO A 139 20.71 -4.18 28.35
N ASP A 140 19.54 -4.70 28.71
CA ASP A 140 19.40 -6.04 29.30
C ASP A 140 19.55 -7.17 28.27
N TRP A 141 19.41 -6.88 26.97
CA TRP A 141 19.53 -7.87 25.90
C TRP A 141 20.97 -7.96 25.39
N ARG A 142 21.71 -8.97 25.84
CA ARG A 142 23.16 -9.11 25.59
C ARG A 142 23.53 -10.03 24.43
N ASP A 143 22.61 -10.91 24.02
CA ASP A 143 22.90 -11.89 22.97
C ASP A 143 22.73 -11.27 21.58
N GLU A 144 23.84 -10.87 20.96
CA GLU A 144 23.86 -10.28 19.62
C GLU A 144 23.31 -11.22 18.53
N ALA A 145 23.44 -12.54 18.68
CA ALA A 145 22.92 -13.49 17.71
C ALA A 145 21.40 -13.60 17.81
N ASP A 146 20.86 -13.52 19.02
CA ASP A 146 19.42 -13.48 19.28
C ASP A 146 18.81 -12.16 18.80
N ILE A 147 19.47 -11.03 19.07
CA ILE A 147 19.12 -9.71 18.53
C ILE A 147 19.07 -9.76 17.00
N LEU A 148 20.11 -10.30 16.37
CA LEU A 148 20.17 -10.38 14.92
C LEU A 148 19.11 -11.32 14.34
N ALA A 149 18.81 -12.44 15.00
CA ALA A 149 17.76 -13.35 14.59
C ALA A 149 16.38 -12.66 14.57
N LEU A 150 16.07 -11.89 15.63
CA LEU A 150 14.82 -11.15 15.71
C LEU A 150 14.81 -9.96 14.76
N LEU A 151 15.93 -9.25 14.60
CA LEU A 151 16.07 -8.21 13.57
C LEU A 151 15.80 -8.79 12.19
N ARG A 152 16.33 -9.97 11.87
CA ARG A 152 16.06 -10.66 10.60
C ARG A 152 14.57 -10.96 10.47
N ALA A 153 13.90 -11.47 11.51
CA ALA A 153 12.45 -11.68 11.49
C ALA A 153 11.65 -10.37 11.31
N CYS A 154 12.17 -9.26 11.83
CA CYS A 154 11.63 -7.90 11.72
C CYS A 154 12.20 -7.10 10.56
N ASN A 155 12.79 -7.75 9.54
CA ASN A 155 13.29 -7.09 8.32
C ASN A 155 14.34 -5.96 8.58
N TYR A 156 15.15 -6.12 9.64
CA TYR A 156 16.08 -5.15 10.24
C TYR A 156 15.44 -3.84 10.71
N ASN A 157 14.14 -3.84 10.98
CA ASN A 157 13.48 -2.73 11.65
C ASN A 157 13.76 -2.82 13.17
N VAL A 158 14.45 -1.81 13.69
CA VAL A 158 14.85 -1.72 15.10
C VAL A 158 13.64 -1.58 16.02
N ASP A 159 12.67 -0.75 15.66
CA ASP A 159 11.48 -0.50 16.47
C ASP A 159 10.60 -1.75 16.56
N GLU A 160 10.42 -2.46 15.45
CA GLU A 160 9.68 -3.73 15.44
C GLU A 160 10.39 -4.82 16.26
N CYS A 161 11.72 -4.88 16.17
CA CYS A 161 12.53 -5.82 16.94
C CYS A 161 12.42 -5.56 18.45
N VAL A 162 12.58 -4.31 18.87
CA VAL A 162 12.44 -3.90 20.28
C VAL A 162 11.03 -4.18 20.80
N ASN A 163 10.00 -3.85 20.02
CA ASN A 163 8.62 -4.13 20.38
C ASN A 163 8.35 -5.65 20.52
N ALA A 164 8.88 -6.46 19.60
CA ALA A 164 8.76 -7.92 19.64
C ALA A 164 9.48 -8.51 20.86
N TYR A 165 10.65 -7.99 21.21
CA TYR A 165 11.39 -8.35 22.41
C TYR A 165 10.60 -8.04 23.70
N HIS A 166 10.01 -6.85 23.81
CA HIS A 166 9.20 -6.52 24.99
C HIS A 166 7.92 -7.35 25.09
N CYS A 167 7.28 -7.69 23.97
CA CYS A 167 6.09 -8.56 23.96
C CYS A 167 6.40 -9.99 24.40
N THR A 168 7.57 -10.52 24.01
CA THR A 168 8.00 -11.88 24.37
C THR A 168 8.55 -11.95 25.79
N THR A 169 9.27 -10.91 26.23
CA THR A 169 9.84 -10.82 27.59
C THR A 169 8.76 -10.50 28.63
N GLY A 170 7.74 -9.69 28.30
CA GLY A 170 6.62 -9.34 29.18
C GLY A 170 5.68 -10.50 29.51
N ARG A 171 5.55 -11.50 28.62
CA ARG A 171 4.78 -12.73 28.90
C ARG A 171 5.43 -13.63 29.95
N ASN A 172 6.76 -13.60 30.05
CA ASN A 172 7.49 -14.35 31.08
C ASN A 172 7.41 -13.68 32.47
N ALA A 173 7.00 -12.41 32.55
CA ALA A 173 6.76 -11.74 33.83
C ALA A 173 5.38 -12.07 34.45
N GLN A 174 4.40 -12.52 33.65
CA GLN A 174 3.06 -12.90 34.15
C GLN A 174 2.88 -14.42 34.36
N SER A 175 3.79 -15.26 33.88
CA SER A 175 3.72 -16.72 34.06
C SER A 175 4.38 -17.23 35.35
N SER A 176 4.99 -16.35 36.15
CA SER A 176 5.68 -16.71 37.40
C SER A 176 4.85 -16.48 38.67
N SER A 177 3.62 -15.97 38.59
CA SER A 177 2.82 -15.58 39.76
C SER A 177 1.51 -16.34 40.00
N ALA A 178 1.32 -17.54 39.42
CA ALA A 178 0.16 -18.37 39.74
C ALA A 178 0.52 -19.84 40.00
N SER A 179 1.23 -20.07 41.10
CA SER A 179 1.26 -21.37 41.75
C SER A 179 0.14 -21.47 42.79
N ARG A 180 -0.55 -22.62 42.79
CA ARG A 180 -1.45 -23.19 43.81
C ARG A 180 -2.91 -22.70 43.82
N GLU A 181 -3.81 -23.53 43.28
CA GLU A 181 -4.75 -24.22 44.16
C GLU A 181 -5.43 -25.46 43.56
N ARG A 182 -5.94 -26.28 44.47
CA ARG A 182 -6.16 -27.74 44.40
C ARG A 182 -7.39 -28.18 43.60
N LYS A 183 -7.25 -29.35 42.96
CA LYS A 183 -8.26 -30.39 42.63
C LYS A 183 -9.65 -30.24 43.30
N LYS A 184 -10.72 -30.32 42.48
CA LYS A 184 -11.82 -31.30 42.65
C LYS A 184 -12.71 -31.44 41.40
N LYS A 185 -13.06 -32.71 41.09
CA LYS A 185 -14.11 -33.23 40.19
C LYS A 185 -15.46 -32.50 40.41
N ARG A 186 -16.45 -32.42 39.49
CA ARG A 186 -17.13 -33.49 38.73
C ARG A 186 -18.30 -32.89 37.88
N ASP A 187 -18.69 -33.64 36.85
CA ASP A 187 -20.01 -33.79 36.16
C ASP A 187 -20.69 -32.67 35.35
N SER A 188 -21.11 -33.09 34.14
CA SER A 188 -22.00 -32.44 33.16
C SER A 188 -23.52 -32.60 33.52
N PRO A 189 -24.50 -32.22 32.66
CA PRO A 189 -25.11 -30.89 32.57
C PRO A 189 -26.66 -30.90 32.71
N ARG A 190 -27.29 -29.75 33.01
CA ARG A 190 -28.71 -29.48 32.63
C ARG A 190 -29.00 -27.97 32.49
N PRO A 191 -29.95 -27.58 31.61
CA PRO A 191 -30.02 -26.25 31.00
C PRO A 191 -31.01 -25.30 31.68
N GLY A 192 -30.81 -24.00 31.47
CA GLY A 192 -31.84 -22.98 31.68
C GLY A 192 -31.26 -21.61 32.03
N SER A 193 -31.19 -20.69 31.06
CA SER A 193 -31.20 -19.24 31.31
C SER A 193 -31.23 -18.45 30.00
N VAL A 194 -32.41 -18.40 29.38
CA VAL A 194 -32.81 -17.27 28.52
C VAL A 194 -33.18 -16.15 29.49
N LYS A 195 -32.29 -15.18 29.72
CA LYS A 195 -32.57 -13.94 30.50
C LYS A 195 -31.46 -12.87 30.48
N LYS A 196 -30.37 -13.05 29.72
CA LYS A 196 -29.21 -12.15 29.78
C LYS A 196 -29.16 -11.09 28.67
N GLU A 197 -29.88 -11.28 27.56
CA GLU A 197 -29.89 -10.31 26.45
C GLU A 197 -30.88 -9.15 26.66
N GLU A 198 -32.03 -9.39 27.32
CA GLU A 198 -33.08 -8.38 27.55
C GLU A 198 -32.63 -7.23 28.49
N ILE A 199 -31.62 -7.46 29.33
CA ILE A 199 -31.11 -6.48 30.31
C ILE A 199 -30.12 -5.49 29.65
N ASP A 200 -29.38 -5.89 28.61
CA ASP A 200 -28.44 -5.00 27.91
C ASP A 200 -29.18 -4.03 26.97
N GLU A 201 -30.26 -4.50 26.34
CA GLU A 201 -31.05 -3.72 25.38
C GLU A 201 -31.91 -2.66 26.09
N THR A 202 -32.45 -2.99 27.27
CA THR A 202 -33.15 -2.02 28.14
C THR A 202 -32.21 -0.96 28.72
N GLY A 203 -30.95 -1.31 29.00
CA GLY A 203 -29.92 -0.34 29.41
C GLY A 203 -29.59 0.67 28.30
N ARG A 204 -29.40 0.20 27.07
CA ARG A 204 -29.15 1.06 25.90
C ARG A 204 -30.33 1.97 25.56
N LEU A 205 -31.55 1.46 25.68
CA LEU A 205 -32.77 2.25 25.49
C LEU A 205 -32.89 3.38 26.52
N LYS A 206 -32.51 3.11 27.78
CA LYS A 206 -32.52 4.12 28.84
C LYS A 206 -31.46 5.19 28.63
N GLU A 207 -30.25 4.80 28.25
CA GLU A 207 -29.16 5.74 27.93
C GLU A 207 -29.48 6.61 26.70
N MET A 208 -30.13 6.03 25.67
CA MET A 208 -30.60 6.78 24.51
C MET A 208 -31.72 7.75 24.89
N SER A 209 -32.65 7.34 25.77
CA SER A 209 -33.72 8.20 26.27
C SER A 209 -33.18 9.40 27.04
N GLU A 210 -32.19 9.20 27.92
CA GLU A 210 -31.54 10.27 28.68
C GLU A 210 -30.81 11.26 27.75
N LYS A 211 -30.14 10.76 26.69
CA LYS A 211 -29.50 11.63 25.68
C LYS A 211 -30.51 12.44 24.86
N VAL A 212 -31.64 11.83 24.52
CA VAL A 212 -32.72 12.49 23.78
C VAL A 212 -33.36 13.59 24.63
N GLU A 213 -33.54 13.37 25.92
CA GLU A 213 -34.05 14.36 26.87
C GLU A 213 -33.06 15.52 27.05
N ALA A 214 -31.77 15.23 27.20
CA ALA A 214 -30.71 16.25 27.26
C ALA A 214 -30.60 17.07 25.95
N MET A 215 -30.75 16.45 24.78
CA MET A 215 -30.79 17.17 23.51
C MET A 215 -32.02 18.08 23.41
N MET A 216 -33.19 17.64 23.88
CA MET A 216 -34.40 18.45 23.90
C MET A 216 -34.29 19.67 24.81
N GLU A 217 -33.64 19.54 25.98
CA GLU A 217 -33.34 20.69 26.84
C GLU A 217 -32.42 21.70 26.14
N ARG A 218 -31.38 21.22 25.45
CA ARG A 218 -30.44 22.10 24.74
C ARG A 218 -31.11 22.83 23.58
N ILE A 219 -32.00 22.18 22.85
CA ILE A 219 -32.80 22.81 21.79
C ILE A 219 -33.69 23.90 22.40
N SER A 220 -34.36 23.61 23.52
CA SER A 220 -35.22 24.58 24.20
C SER A 220 -34.45 25.81 24.73
N GLU A 221 -33.19 25.63 25.13
CA GLU A 221 -32.31 26.72 25.55
C GLU A 221 -31.86 27.58 24.37
N LEU A 222 -31.41 26.96 23.28
CA LEU A 222 -31.03 27.66 22.04
C LEU A 222 -32.22 28.43 21.42
N GLU A 223 -33.44 27.90 21.52
CA GLU A 223 -34.65 28.60 21.07
C GLU A 223 -34.94 29.86 21.91
N ARG A 224 -34.68 29.82 23.23
CA ARG A 224 -34.80 31.01 24.09
C ARG A 224 -33.72 32.04 23.78
N GLU A 225 -32.47 31.61 23.58
CA GLU A 225 -31.38 32.50 23.17
C GLU A 225 -31.70 33.18 21.83
N LEU A 226 -32.16 32.42 20.83
CA LEU A 226 -32.56 32.95 19.53
C LEU A 226 -33.73 33.95 19.64
N ALA A 227 -34.70 33.70 20.53
CA ALA A 227 -35.79 34.63 20.79
C ALA A 227 -35.28 35.94 21.44
N ALA A 228 -34.37 35.85 22.40
CA ALA A 228 -33.74 37.02 23.02
C ALA A 228 -32.95 37.84 22.00
N GLU A 229 -32.13 37.19 21.17
CA GLU A 229 -31.36 37.80 20.08
C GLU A 229 -32.27 38.53 19.08
N LYS A 230 -33.38 37.89 18.65
CA LYS A 230 -34.38 38.48 17.75
C LYS A 230 -35.00 39.75 18.34
N THR A 231 -35.35 39.75 19.63
CA THR A 231 -35.90 40.96 20.27
C THR A 231 -34.85 42.06 20.42
N ALA A 232 -33.59 41.72 20.66
CA ALA A 232 -32.49 42.69 20.70
C ALA A 232 -32.25 43.30 19.31
N HIS A 233 -32.26 42.47 18.26
CA HIS A 233 -32.14 42.93 16.87
C HIS A 233 -33.30 43.86 16.48
N GLU A 234 -34.54 43.54 16.86
CA GLU A 234 -35.70 44.39 16.58
C GLU A 234 -35.61 45.75 17.30
N ARG A 235 -35.05 45.79 18.52
CA ARG A 235 -34.77 47.05 19.23
C ARG A 235 -33.73 47.90 18.52
N VAL A 236 -32.63 47.29 18.05
CA VAL A 236 -31.58 47.98 17.29
C VAL A 236 -32.14 48.52 15.97
N MET A 237 -32.96 47.74 15.26
CA MET A 237 -33.61 48.17 14.03
C MET A 237 -34.57 49.36 14.26
N LYS A 238 -35.37 49.33 15.34
CA LYS A 238 -36.22 50.48 15.71
C LYS A 238 -35.41 51.71 16.12
N GLN A 239 -34.27 51.54 16.79
CA GLN A 239 -33.36 52.64 17.11
C GLN A 239 -32.76 53.26 15.84
N LEU A 240 -32.28 52.45 14.90
CA LEU A 240 -31.79 52.89 13.60
C LEU A 240 -32.86 53.61 12.78
N GLU A 241 -34.10 53.12 12.79
CA GLU A 241 -35.20 53.75 12.07
C GLU A 241 -35.60 55.10 12.69
N ASN A 242 -35.55 55.22 14.02
CA ASN A 242 -35.78 56.47 14.73
C ASN A 242 -34.65 57.49 14.55
N GLU A 243 -33.40 57.05 14.56
CA GLU A 243 -32.21 57.85 14.19
C GLU A 243 -32.35 58.36 12.74
N ARG A 244 -32.77 57.50 11.83
CA ARG A 244 -33.00 57.85 10.42
C ARG A 244 -34.12 58.87 10.27
N LYS A 245 -35.26 58.70 10.95
CA LYS A 245 -36.36 59.69 10.98
C LYS A 245 -35.95 61.03 11.64
N LYS A 246 -35.08 61.01 12.66
CA LYS A 246 -34.48 62.22 13.24
C LYS A 246 -33.53 62.92 12.25
N SER A 247 -32.74 62.16 11.49
CA SER A 247 -31.85 62.69 10.45
C SER A 247 -32.61 63.31 9.27
N GLU A 248 -33.73 62.71 8.86
CA GLU A 248 -34.62 63.25 7.81
C GLU A 248 -35.34 64.52 8.25
N LYS A 249 -35.72 64.65 9.54
CA LYS A 249 -36.28 65.88 10.09
C LYS A 249 -35.25 67.01 10.20
N ARG A 250 -33.96 66.69 10.45
CA ARG A 250 -32.85 67.66 10.47
C ARG A 250 -32.43 68.14 9.07
N GLN A 251 -32.73 67.39 8.01
CA GLN A 251 -32.45 67.79 6.62
C GLN A 251 -33.41 68.87 6.06
N LYS A 252 -34.51 69.21 6.74
CA LYS A 252 -35.46 70.25 6.27
C LYS A 252 -35.02 71.70 6.51
N THR A 253 -33.85 71.92 7.10
CA THR A 253 -33.30 73.27 7.34
C THR A 253 -31.80 73.30 7.03
N VAL A 254 -31.42 73.31 5.76
CA VAL A 254 -30.06 73.68 5.36
C VAL A 254 -30.13 74.54 4.08
N PRO A 255 -29.48 75.71 4.03
CA PRO A 255 -29.40 76.51 2.81
C PRO A 255 -28.55 75.79 1.75
N GLN A 256 -28.97 75.85 0.49
CA GLN A 256 -28.23 75.31 -0.66
C GLN A 256 -26.76 75.76 -0.64
N SER A 257 -25.86 74.80 -0.44
CA SER A 257 -24.42 74.95 -0.61
C SER A 257 -23.97 74.08 -1.78
N LYS A 258 -23.08 74.60 -2.64
CA LYS A 258 -22.44 73.90 -3.78
C LYS A 258 -21.78 72.55 -3.41
N ARG A 259 -21.61 72.28 -2.11
CA ARG A 259 -21.12 71.02 -1.56
C ARG A 259 -22.17 69.89 -1.60
N ALA A 260 -23.46 70.21 -1.51
CA ALA A 260 -24.56 69.24 -1.55
C ALA A 260 -24.79 68.67 -2.96
N GLU A 261 -24.58 69.48 -4.00
CA GLU A 261 -24.69 69.06 -5.40
C GLU A 261 -23.61 68.05 -5.80
N LYS A 262 -22.36 68.27 -5.37
CA LYS A 262 -21.27 67.29 -5.52
C LYS A 262 -21.55 65.97 -4.80
N VAL A 263 -22.19 66.02 -3.63
CA VAL A 263 -22.59 64.83 -2.89
C VAL A 263 -23.71 64.07 -3.62
N LEU A 264 -24.68 64.78 -4.21
CA LEU A 264 -25.76 64.18 -4.99
C LEU A 264 -25.25 63.49 -6.26
N LEU A 265 -24.28 64.10 -6.96
CA LEU A 265 -23.59 63.50 -8.10
C LEU A 265 -22.83 62.23 -7.69
N ALA A 266 -22.09 62.28 -6.58
CA ALA A 266 -21.40 61.10 -6.04
C ALA A 266 -22.35 59.96 -5.69
N PHE A 267 -23.56 60.24 -5.19
CA PHE A 267 -24.60 59.22 -4.97
C PHE A 267 -25.15 58.63 -6.28
N GLY A 268 -25.25 59.45 -7.33
CA GLY A 268 -25.58 58.99 -8.68
C GLY A 268 -24.53 58.05 -9.23
N ASP A 269 -23.25 58.39 -9.05
CA ASP A 269 -22.11 57.57 -9.47
C ASP A 269 -22.06 56.24 -8.70
N ILE A 270 -22.30 56.26 -7.38
CA ILE A 270 -22.38 55.04 -6.55
C ILE A 270 -23.54 54.13 -6.97
N ARG A 271 -24.68 54.69 -7.41
CA ARG A 271 -25.77 53.89 -7.97
C ARG A 271 -25.37 53.23 -9.27
N LYS A 272 -24.74 53.99 -10.18
CA LYS A 272 -24.23 53.45 -11.45
C LYS A 272 -23.25 52.32 -11.21
N ILE A 273 -22.28 52.52 -10.31
CA ILE A 273 -21.31 51.48 -9.93
C ILE A 273 -22.00 50.24 -9.38
N ASN A 274 -23.01 50.38 -8.51
CA ASN A 274 -23.77 49.23 -8.01
C ASN A 274 -24.54 48.49 -9.12
N GLN A 275 -25.07 49.24 -10.09
CA GLN A 275 -25.83 48.69 -11.20
C GLN A 275 -24.90 47.94 -12.18
N ASP A 276 -23.74 48.52 -12.47
CA ASP A 276 -22.68 47.89 -13.27
C ASP A 276 -22.14 46.63 -12.56
N MET A 277 -21.92 46.70 -11.24
CA MET A 277 -21.46 45.55 -10.45
C MET A 277 -22.50 44.41 -10.44
N GLN A 278 -23.79 44.74 -10.37
CA GLN A 278 -24.88 43.77 -10.50
C GLN A 278 -24.90 43.13 -11.90
N GLU A 279 -24.68 43.89 -12.96
CA GLU A 279 -24.60 43.33 -14.32
C GLU A 279 -23.39 42.42 -14.53
N ILE A 280 -22.23 42.78 -13.97
CA ILE A 280 -21.02 41.94 -14.01
C ILE A 280 -21.20 40.65 -13.20
N LEU A 281 -21.92 40.69 -12.08
CA LEU A 281 -22.10 39.54 -11.19
C LEU A 281 -23.23 38.59 -11.65
N LYS A 282 -24.23 39.08 -12.40
CA LYS A 282 -25.35 38.25 -12.93
C LYS A 282 -24.92 36.96 -13.65
N PRO A 283 -23.90 36.94 -14.52
CA PRO A 283 -23.48 35.71 -15.20
C PRO A 283 -22.63 34.76 -14.34
N ALA A 284 -22.11 35.21 -13.19
CA ALA A 284 -21.20 34.42 -12.36
C ALA A 284 -21.80 33.08 -11.87
N PRO A 285 -23.06 33.00 -11.40
CA PRO A 285 -23.68 31.74 -10.99
C PRO A 285 -23.81 30.74 -12.14
N THR A 286 -24.15 31.22 -13.34
CA THR A 286 -24.30 30.38 -14.54
C THR A 286 -22.96 29.82 -14.99
N LEU A 287 -21.91 30.65 -15.01
CA LEU A 287 -20.55 30.20 -15.33
C LEU A 287 -20.03 29.20 -14.29
N PHE A 288 -20.29 29.45 -13.00
CA PHE A 288 -19.93 28.52 -11.94
C PHE A 288 -20.64 27.18 -12.09
N THR A 289 -21.95 27.20 -12.38
CA THR A 289 -22.73 25.97 -12.61
C THR A 289 -22.22 25.21 -13.84
N GLN A 290 -21.87 25.91 -14.91
CA GLN A 290 -21.30 25.31 -16.11
C GLN A 290 -19.94 24.66 -15.84
N GLN A 291 -19.07 25.33 -15.07
CA GLN A 291 -17.79 24.77 -14.63
C GLN A 291 -17.97 23.54 -13.75
N MET A 292 -18.90 23.58 -12.79
CA MET A 292 -19.21 22.45 -11.91
C MET A 292 -19.73 21.24 -12.70
N ASN A 293 -20.59 21.46 -13.69
CA ASN A 293 -21.07 20.39 -14.56
C ASN A 293 -19.94 19.75 -15.37
N SER A 294 -19.04 20.57 -15.94
CA SER A 294 -17.87 20.06 -16.66
C SER A 294 -16.94 19.23 -15.78
N ILE A 295 -16.68 19.69 -14.55
CA ILE A 295 -15.87 18.95 -13.56
C ILE A 295 -16.55 17.62 -13.21
N THR A 296 -17.86 17.64 -13.00
CA THR A 296 -18.65 16.45 -12.66
C THR A 296 -18.59 15.41 -13.77
N GLU A 297 -18.67 15.83 -15.04
CA GLU A 297 -18.55 14.94 -16.19
C GLU A 297 -17.15 14.30 -16.30
N VAL A 298 -16.09 15.09 -16.12
CA VAL A 298 -14.71 14.59 -16.13
C VAL A 298 -14.51 13.56 -15.02
N LEU A 299 -14.98 13.86 -13.81
CA LEU A 299 -14.88 12.96 -12.67
C LEU A 299 -15.67 11.65 -12.92
N GLY A 300 -16.87 11.75 -13.50
CA GLY A 300 -17.68 10.58 -13.87
C GLY A 300 -17.06 9.74 -14.99
N ARG A 301 -16.33 10.34 -15.93
CA ARG A 301 -15.53 9.58 -16.92
C ARG A 301 -14.36 8.86 -16.25
N TYR A 302 -13.64 9.54 -15.36
CA TYR A 302 -12.52 8.96 -14.63
C TYR A 302 -12.93 7.79 -13.74
N GLN A 303 -14.04 7.92 -13.00
CA GLN A 303 -14.58 6.82 -12.18
C GLN A 303 -14.99 5.60 -13.01
N ARG A 304 -15.67 5.80 -14.15
CA ARG A 304 -16.05 4.69 -15.04
C ARG A 304 -14.82 3.97 -15.61
N SER A 305 -13.81 4.73 -16.04
CA SER A 305 -12.54 4.18 -16.50
C SER A 305 -11.82 3.42 -15.39
N GLY A 306 -11.74 4.00 -14.18
CA GLY A 306 -11.16 3.34 -13.00
C GLY A 306 -11.83 2.02 -12.66
N ASN A 307 -13.16 1.98 -12.66
CA ASN A 307 -13.93 0.76 -12.39
C ASN A 307 -13.73 -0.31 -13.48
N SER A 308 -13.69 0.09 -14.75
CA SER A 308 -13.43 -0.83 -15.86
C SER A 308 -12.02 -1.42 -15.79
N ASN A 309 -11.02 -0.59 -15.49
CA ASN A 309 -9.63 -1.03 -15.31
C ASN A 309 -9.51 -1.98 -14.11
N LEU A 310 -10.19 -1.68 -13.00
CA LEU A 310 -10.21 -2.57 -11.82
C LEU A 310 -10.84 -3.93 -12.15
N ALA A 311 -11.94 -3.93 -12.91
CA ALA A 311 -12.58 -5.17 -13.35
C ALA A 311 -11.64 -6.01 -14.23
N ARG A 312 -10.98 -5.38 -15.21
CA ARG A 312 -10.00 -6.04 -16.08
C ARG A 312 -8.80 -6.58 -15.30
N LEU A 313 -8.31 -5.83 -14.31
CA LEU A 313 -7.23 -6.28 -13.43
C LEU A 313 -7.64 -7.52 -12.63
N ASN A 314 -8.87 -7.54 -12.10
CA ASN A 314 -9.38 -8.69 -11.36
C ASN A 314 -9.55 -9.92 -12.25
N GLU A 315 -10.01 -9.73 -13.49
CA GLU A 315 -10.11 -10.80 -14.49
C GLU A 315 -8.73 -11.38 -14.83
N ILE A 316 -7.73 -10.53 -15.10
CA ILE A 316 -6.35 -10.98 -15.38
C ILE A 316 -5.78 -11.74 -14.18
N LYS A 317 -6.01 -11.26 -12.95
CA LYS A 317 -5.58 -11.95 -11.73
C LYS A 317 -6.23 -13.34 -11.60
N ALA A 318 -7.52 -13.45 -11.92
CA ALA A 318 -8.23 -14.73 -11.89
C ALA A 318 -7.67 -15.70 -12.93
N LEU A 319 -7.46 -15.25 -14.17
CA LEU A 319 -6.86 -16.05 -15.23
C LEU A 319 -5.44 -16.50 -14.88
N TYR A 320 -4.64 -15.62 -14.30
CA TYR A 320 -3.29 -15.96 -13.84
C TYR A 320 -3.29 -17.06 -12.78
N ARG A 321 -4.20 -17.00 -11.79
CA ARG A 321 -4.35 -18.05 -10.78
C ARG A 321 -4.71 -19.39 -11.42
N GLN A 322 -5.61 -19.38 -12.39
CA GLN A 322 -6.01 -20.58 -13.12
C GLN A 322 -4.83 -21.19 -13.89
N GLU A 323 -4.05 -20.37 -14.60
CA GLU A 323 -2.86 -20.80 -15.33
C GLU A 323 -1.78 -21.38 -14.40
N VAL A 324 -1.54 -20.75 -13.23
CA VAL A 324 -0.58 -21.26 -12.24
C VAL A 324 -0.99 -22.63 -11.73
N GLU A 325 -2.28 -22.82 -11.42
CA GLU A 325 -2.79 -24.11 -10.97
C GLU A 325 -2.69 -25.17 -12.07
N GLN A 326 -3.05 -24.83 -13.32
CA GLN A 326 -2.89 -25.73 -14.45
C GLN A 326 -1.43 -26.12 -14.68
N ARG A 327 -0.50 -25.16 -14.60
CA ARG A 327 0.94 -25.42 -14.73
C ARG A 327 1.45 -26.36 -13.63
N ARG A 328 1.00 -26.16 -12.40
CA ARG A 328 1.35 -27.02 -11.27
C ARG A 328 0.84 -28.45 -11.47
N GLN A 329 -0.42 -28.61 -11.89
CA GLN A 329 -1.01 -29.91 -12.18
C GLN A 329 -0.28 -30.64 -13.30
N LEU A 330 0.05 -29.94 -14.39
CA LEU A 330 0.81 -30.50 -15.51
C LEU A 330 2.23 -30.88 -15.09
N TYR A 331 2.90 -30.03 -14.31
CA TYR A 331 4.23 -30.29 -13.79
C TYR A 331 4.26 -31.54 -12.89
N ASN A 332 3.32 -31.64 -11.96
CA ASN A 332 3.19 -32.81 -11.09
C ASN A 332 2.91 -34.08 -11.89
N THR A 333 1.97 -34.02 -12.84
CA THR A 333 1.69 -35.14 -13.76
C THR A 333 2.94 -35.57 -14.51
N LEU A 334 3.73 -34.61 -15.03
CA LEU A 334 4.99 -34.90 -15.71
C LEU A 334 5.99 -35.58 -14.77
N ILE A 335 6.07 -35.13 -13.51
CA ILE A 335 6.93 -35.75 -12.51
C ILE A 335 6.51 -37.20 -12.23
N GLU A 336 5.23 -37.43 -12.00
CA GLU A 336 4.65 -38.75 -11.73
C GLU A 336 4.88 -39.71 -12.89
N LEU A 337 4.64 -39.26 -14.13
CA LEU A 337 4.88 -40.05 -15.34
C LEU A 337 6.36 -40.40 -15.53
N ARG A 338 7.29 -39.52 -15.13
CA ARG A 338 8.73 -39.79 -15.15
C ARG A 338 9.21 -40.62 -13.94
N GLY A 339 8.32 -40.97 -13.03
CA GLY A 339 8.64 -41.64 -11.78
C GLY A 339 9.02 -40.66 -10.67
N ASN A 340 8.39 -40.87 -9.51
CA ASN A 340 8.60 -40.08 -8.29
C ASN A 340 10.00 -40.27 -7.69
N ILE A 341 10.57 -41.48 -7.82
CA ILE A 341 11.92 -41.78 -7.39
C ILE A 341 12.82 -41.80 -8.62
N ARG A 342 13.88 -40.99 -8.58
CA ARG A 342 14.83 -40.84 -9.69
C ARG A 342 16.22 -41.13 -9.19
N VAL A 343 16.91 -42.03 -9.88
CA VAL A 343 18.30 -42.37 -9.59
C VAL A 343 19.14 -41.85 -10.74
N PHE A 344 20.09 -40.98 -10.43
CA PHE A 344 21.04 -40.44 -11.39
C PHE A 344 22.43 -40.96 -11.02
N CYS A 345 23.17 -41.45 -12.02
CA CYS A 345 24.58 -41.77 -11.86
C CYS A 345 25.41 -40.62 -12.45
N ARG A 346 26.33 -40.06 -11.66
CA ARG A 346 27.29 -39.04 -12.13
C ARG A 346 28.71 -39.53 -11.87
N VAL A 347 29.42 -39.86 -12.93
CA VAL A 347 30.85 -40.20 -12.88
C VAL A 347 31.65 -38.90 -12.86
N ARG A 348 32.52 -38.72 -11.87
CA ARG A 348 33.43 -37.56 -11.81
C ARG A 348 34.69 -37.85 -12.62
N PRO A 349 35.22 -36.91 -13.42
CA PRO A 349 36.49 -37.08 -14.10
C PRO A 349 37.65 -37.14 -13.09
N SER A 350 38.64 -38.00 -13.35
CA SER A 350 39.89 -38.03 -12.60
C SER A 350 40.79 -36.88 -13.06
N PHE A 351 41.37 -36.15 -12.11
CA PHE A 351 42.29 -35.03 -12.38
C PHE A 351 43.76 -35.40 -12.16
N GLU A 352 44.07 -36.68 -11.92
CA GLU A 352 45.47 -37.11 -11.77
C GLU A 352 46.16 -37.19 -13.15
N PRO A 353 47.27 -36.45 -13.35
CA PRO A 353 48.00 -36.47 -14.61
C PRO A 353 48.61 -37.86 -14.84
N GLY A 354 48.00 -38.62 -15.75
CA GLY A 354 48.44 -39.97 -16.14
C GLY A 354 47.43 -41.09 -15.82
N ALA A 355 46.35 -40.81 -15.08
CA ALA A 355 45.30 -41.79 -14.79
C ALA A 355 44.19 -41.76 -15.87
N SER A 356 44.53 -42.18 -17.09
CA SER A 356 43.53 -42.58 -18.10
C SER A 356 43.17 -44.04 -17.85
N PHE A 357 42.23 -44.26 -16.93
CA PHE A 357 41.60 -45.57 -16.76
C PHE A 357 40.14 -45.40 -17.16
N ASP A 358 39.77 -45.90 -18.35
CA ASP A 358 38.38 -46.03 -18.79
C ASP A 358 37.69 -47.12 -17.95
N MET A 359 37.46 -46.79 -16.68
CA MET A 359 36.80 -47.65 -15.71
C MET A 359 35.30 -47.76 -15.99
N PHE A 360 34.72 -46.76 -16.65
CA PHE A 360 33.29 -46.68 -16.90
C PHE A 360 33.01 -46.53 -18.40
N GLU A 361 32.07 -47.32 -18.90
CA GLU A 361 31.61 -47.28 -20.29
C GLU A 361 30.10 -47.03 -20.28
N ALA A 362 29.66 -45.97 -20.96
CA ALA A 362 28.25 -45.69 -21.16
C ALA A 362 27.71 -46.59 -22.27
N LEU A 363 26.72 -47.42 -21.96
CA LEU A 363 26.08 -48.31 -22.93
C LEU A 363 24.92 -47.61 -23.65
N ASP A 364 24.15 -46.82 -22.90
CA ASP A 364 23.08 -45.94 -23.38
C ASP A 364 22.86 -44.77 -22.40
N GLU A 365 21.82 -43.96 -22.61
CA GLU A 365 21.52 -42.79 -21.76
C GLU A 365 21.19 -43.14 -20.29
N ASN A 366 20.83 -44.40 -20.01
CA ASN A 366 20.36 -44.86 -18.70
C ASN A 366 21.22 -45.99 -18.09
N SER A 367 22.25 -46.44 -18.79
CA SER A 367 23.03 -47.64 -18.43
C SER A 367 24.53 -47.36 -18.49
N LEU A 368 25.21 -47.67 -17.38
CA LEU A 368 26.65 -47.52 -17.20
C LEU A 368 27.27 -48.86 -16.80
N ALA A 369 28.32 -49.29 -17.49
CA ALA A 369 29.11 -50.47 -17.15
C ALA A 369 30.42 -50.06 -16.49
N ALA A 370 30.79 -50.72 -15.39
CA ALA A 370 32.08 -50.52 -14.73
C ALA A 370 33.02 -51.71 -15.00
N LYS A 371 34.20 -51.44 -15.55
CA LYS A 371 35.28 -52.42 -15.73
C LYS A 371 36.10 -52.48 -14.44
N LEU A 372 35.86 -53.50 -13.64
CA LEU A 372 36.66 -53.78 -12.45
C LEU A 372 37.96 -54.51 -12.89
N PRO A 373 39.14 -54.05 -12.46
CA PRO A 373 40.36 -54.82 -12.66
C PRO A 373 40.23 -56.18 -11.95
N ASN A 374 40.57 -57.26 -12.66
CA ASN A 374 40.49 -58.62 -12.15
C ASN A 374 41.21 -58.73 -10.80
N SER A 375 40.47 -59.08 -9.73
CA SER A 375 40.99 -59.39 -8.40
C SER A 375 41.73 -60.75 -8.34
N THR A 376 42.49 -61.08 -9.38
CA THR A 376 43.33 -62.29 -9.47
C THR A 376 44.80 -61.91 -9.48
N GLN A 377 45.23 -61.17 -8.46
CA GLN A 377 46.59 -61.22 -7.95
C GLN A 377 46.49 -61.23 -6.42
N ARG A 378 46.42 -62.44 -5.86
CA ARG A 378 46.75 -62.72 -4.47
C ARG A 378 48.01 -63.56 -4.46
#